data_AF-M5BQ17-F1
#
_entry.id   AF-M5BQ17-F1
#
_cell.length_a   1.000
_cell.length_b   1.000
_cell.length_c   1.000
_cell.angle_alpha   90.00
_cell.angle_beta   90.00
_cell.angle_gamma   90.00
#
_symmetry.space_group_name_H-M   'P 1'
#
loop_
_entity.id
_entity.type
_entity.pdbx_description
1 polymer ?
#
loop_
_entity_poly.entity_id
_entity_poly.type
_entity_poly.pdbx_seq_one_letter_code
_entity_poly.pdbx_strand_id
1 'polypeptide(L)' 'MFAKTSAISSILLVLAAISSVNAHGALVNVAGSNGVDGQGFGIVESTPRDGTRRQPFQTDTSIIRDREIASGDAGPYGR' A
#
# COMPACT_ATOMS: atom_id res chain seq x y z
N MET A 1 -11.43 27.02 31.03
CA MET A 1 -9.99 27.27 30.80
C MET A 1 -9.56 26.49 29.58
N PHE A 2 -9.62 27.10 28.38
CA PHE A 2 -9.04 26.48 27.18
C PHE A 2 -7.56 26.84 27.15
N ALA A 3 -6.69 25.84 27.20
CA ALA A 3 -5.26 26.04 27.09
C ALA A 3 -4.96 26.74 25.75
N LYS A 4 -4.21 27.85 25.78
CA LYS A 4 -3.59 28.41 24.57
C LYS A 4 -2.58 27.38 24.07
N THR A 5 -2.99 26.52 23.15
CA THR A 5 -2.09 25.56 22.52
C THR A 5 -1.00 26.32 21.78
N SER A 6 0.24 26.18 22.25
CA SER A 6 1.43 26.72 21.59
C SER A 6 1.47 26.23 20.13
N ALA A 7 1.71 27.13 19.17
CA ALA A 7 1.79 26.79 17.75
C ALA A 7 2.75 25.63 17.45
N ILE A 8 3.81 25.50 18.26
CA ILE A 8 4.78 24.40 18.18
C ILE A 8 4.11 23.05 18.49
N SER A 9 3.26 22.98 19.52
CA SER A 9 2.55 21.75 19.88
C SER A 9 1.58 21.30 18.77
N SER A 10 0.86 22.26 18.17
CA SER A 10 -0.01 22.00 17.03
C SER A 10 0.78 21.50 15.80
N ILE A 11 1.94 22.09 15.51
CA ILE A 11 2.81 21.65 14.41
C ILE A 11 3.32 20.23 14.65
N LEU A 12 3.83 19.94 15.85
CA LEU A 12 4.34 18.61 16.21
C LEU A 12 3.24 17.54 16.11
N LEU A 13 2.01 17.86 16.51
CA LEU A 13 0.86 16.96 16.36
C LEU A 13 0.57 16.65 14.89
N VAL A 14 0.62 17.66 14.01
CA VAL A 14 0.41 17.47 12.57
C VAL A 14 1.52 16.61 11.95
N LEU A 15 2.79 16.87 12.29
CA LEU A 15 3.91 16.05 11.80
C LEU A 15 3.80 14.59 12.25
N ALA A 16 3.41 14.36 13.50
CA ALA A 16 3.16 13.02 14.01
C ALA A 16 2.01 12.33 13.24
N ALA A 17 0.92 13.04 12.96
CA ALA A 17 -0.19 12.50 12.18
C ALA A 17 0.21 12.14 10.73
N ILE A 18 1.03 12.96 10.07
CA ILE A 18 1.52 12.66 8.70
C ILE A 18 2.35 11.37 8.68
N SER A 19 3.16 11.11 9.71
CA SER A 19 3.96 9.88 9.81
C SER A 19 3.12 8.61 10.01
N SER A 20 1.85 8.74 10.39
CA SER A 20 0.94 7.61 10.59
C SER A 20 0.19 7.17 9.33
N VAL A 21 0.37 7.87 8.21
CA VAL A 21 -0.26 7.51 6.93
C VAL A 21 0.33 6.20 6.42
N ASN A 22 -0.48 5.14 6.44
CA ASN A 22 -0.15 3.87 5.82
C ASN A 22 -0.59 3.90 4.35
N ALA A 23 0.37 3.75 3.44
CA ALA A 23 0.11 3.57 2.02
C ALA A 23 0.54 2.16 1.59
N HIS A 24 -0.20 1.57 0.67
CA HIS A 24 0.16 0.31 0.02
C HIS A 24 0.47 0.59 -1.45
N GLY A 25 1.52 -0.04 -1.97
CA GLY A 25 1.91 0.09 -3.37
C GLY A 25 1.32 -1.03 -4.21
N ALA A 26 0.81 -0.71 -5.39
CA ALA A 26 0.35 -1.66 -6.39
C ALA A 26 0.96 -1.28 -7.76
N LEU A 27 1.53 -2.25 -8.47
CA LEU A 27 2.10 -2.04 -9.80
C LEU A 27 1.03 -2.28 -10.87
N VAL A 28 0.16 -1.30 -11.08
CA VAL A 28 -0.98 -1.44 -12.01
C VAL A 28 -0.60 -1.36 -13.49
N ASN A 29 0.58 -0.81 -13.80
CA ASN A 29 1.12 -0.78 -15.15
C ASN A 29 2.64 -0.93 -15.12
N VAL A 30 3.17 -1.82 -15.95
CA VAL A 30 4.58 -2.09 -16.14
C VAL A 30 4.86 -2.00 -17.64
N ALA A 31 5.48 -0.91 -18.08
CA ALA A 31 5.85 -0.71 -19.48
C ALA A 31 7.14 -1.45 -19.81
N GLY A 32 7.06 -2.43 -20.71
CA GLY A 32 8.21 -3.18 -21.21
C GLY A 32 8.96 -2.44 -22.33
N SER A 33 10.28 -2.55 -22.36
CA SER A 33 11.10 -1.99 -23.46
C SER A 33 10.82 -2.64 -24.83
N ASN A 34 10.17 -3.80 -24.83
CA ASN A 34 9.64 -4.48 -26.01
C ASN A 34 8.31 -3.88 -26.52
N GLY A 35 7.81 -2.80 -25.92
CA GLY A 35 6.55 -2.15 -26.32
C GLY A 35 5.30 -2.88 -25.82
N VAL A 36 5.44 -3.81 -24.88
CA VAL A 36 4.31 -4.52 -24.26
C VAL A 36 4.11 -4.00 -22.85
N ASP A 37 2.89 -3.56 -22.55
CA ASP A 37 2.47 -3.19 -21.21
C ASP A 37 1.93 -4.42 -20.47
N GLY A 38 2.31 -4.54 -19.20
CA GLY A 38 1.84 -5.57 -18.29
C GLY A 38 1.38 -4.98 -16.96
N GLN A 39 1.06 -5.86 -16.02
CA GLN A 39 0.71 -5.51 -14.65
C GLN A 39 1.59 -6.30 -13.68
N GLY A 40 1.70 -5.83 -12.45
CA GLY A 40 2.35 -6.56 -11.37
C GLY A 40 1.60 -7.83 -11.01
N PHE A 41 2.27 -8.72 -10.26
CA PHE A 41 1.63 -9.91 -9.72
C PHE A 41 0.47 -9.54 -8.80
N GLY A 42 -0.55 -10.41 -8.77
CA GLY A 42 -1.73 -10.28 -7.91
C GLY A 42 -2.73 -9.19 -8.32
N ILE A 43 -2.38 -8.31 -9.26
CA ILE A 43 -3.23 -7.20 -9.69
C ILE A 43 -4.52 -7.74 -10.33
N VAL A 44 -5.63 -7.16 -9.90
CA VAL A 44 -6.97 -7.44 -10.43
C VAL A 44 -7.56 -6.12 -10.89
N GLU A 45 -7.90 -6.03 -12.18
CA GLU A 45 -8.40 -4.80 -12.82
C GLU A 45 -9.64 -4.24 -12.10
N SER A 46 -10.53 -5.13 -11.64
CA SER A 46 -11.78 -4.76 -10.96
C SER A 46 -11.63 -4.34 -9.50
N THR A 47 -10.41 -4.38 -8.92
CA THR A 47 -10.20 -3.89 -7.56
C THR A 47 -10.39 -2.36 -7.51
N PRO A 48 -11.36 -1.83 -6.76
CA PRO A 48 -11.51 -0.39 -6.60
C PRO A 48 -10.31 0.17 -5.83
N ARG A 49 -9.66 1.24 -6.30
CA ARG A 49 -8.45 1.81 -5.65
C ARG A 49 -8.67 3.26 -5.19
N ASP A 50 -9.88 3.54 -4.72
CA ASP A 50 -10.38 4.85 -4.32
C ASP A 50 -10.62 4.97 -2.81
N GLY A 51 -10.19 3.97 -2.03
CA GLY A 51 -10.34 3.95 -0.57
C GLY A 51 -9.08 3.53 0.18
N THR A 52 -9.12 3.61 1.51
CA THR A 52 -7.94 3.41 2.38
C THR A 52 -7.95 2.08 3.13
N ARG A 53 -9.05 1.34 3.10
CA ARG A 53 -9.18 0.04 3.79
C ARG A 53 -8.56 -1.09 2.98
N ARG A 54 -8.05 -2.10 3.67
CA ARG A 54 -7.51 -3.31 3.05
C ARG A 54 -8.50 -3.96 2.07
N GLN A 55 -9.75 -4.11 2.49
CA GLN A 55 -10.81 -4.69 1.68
C GLN A 55 -11.91 -3.64 1.44
N PRO A 56 -12.33 -3.40 0.18
CA PRO A 56 -11.83 -4.03 -1.05
C PRO A 56 -10.53 -3.44 -1.61
N PHE A 57 -10.07 -2.29 -1.12
CA PHE A 57 -9.24 -1.39 -1.94
C PHE A 57 -7.77 -1.77 -2.13
N GLN A 58 -7.27 -2.75 -1.39
CA GLN A 58 -5.87 -3.19 -1.43
C GLN A 58 -5.78 -4.72 -1.51
N THR A 59 -6.87 -5.38 -1.94
CA THR A 59 -6.99 -6.85 -1.93
C THR A 59 -6.04 -7.52 -2.92
N ASP A 60 -5.67 -6.80 -3.98
CA ASP A 60 -4.81 -7.25 -5.07
C ASP A 60 -3.34 -6.82 -4.92
N THR A 61 -2.98 -6.24 -3.76
CA THR A 61 -1.59 -5.92 -3.47
C THR A 61 -0.82 -7.19 -3.14
N SER A 62 0.07 -7.59 -4.04
CA SER A 62 0.92 -8.75 -3.80
C SER A 62 1.87 -8.56 -2.62
N ILE A 63 1.91 -9.58 -1.77
CA ILE A 63 2.88 -9.66 -0.68
C ILE A 63 3.71 -10.91 -0.87
N ILE A 64 5.01 -10.71 -1.12
CA ILE A 64 5.98 -11.78 -1.32
C ILE A 64 6.86 -11.84 -0.07
N ARG A 65 6.88 -12.98 0.61
CA ARG A 65 7.69 -13.20 1.82
C ARG A 65 8.39 -14.54 1.75
N ASP A 66 9.70 -14.54 1.93
CA ASP A 66 10.52 -15.74 1.90
C ASP A 66 10.01 -16.83 2.85
N ARG A 67 9.56 -16.42 4.05
CA ARG A 67 9.01 -17.37 5.04
C ARG A 67 7.77 -18.12 4.54
N GLU A 68 6.97 -17.49 3.67
CA GLU A 68 5.71 -18.04 3.16
C GLU A 68 5.94 -18.88 1.90
N ILE A 69 6.94 -18.49 1.11
CA ILE A 69 7.45 -19.32 0.01
C ILE A 69 8.06 -20.60 0.58
N ALA A 70 8.87 -20.48 1.63
CA ALA A 70 9.54 -21.62 2.27
C ALA A 70 8.54 -22.56 2.99
N SER A 71 7.46 -22.03 3.58
CA SER A 71 6.41 -22.84 4.20
C SER A 71 5.43 -23.45 3.20
N GLY A 72 5.40 -22.96 1.95
CA GLY A 72 4.42 -23.35 0.93
C GLY A 72 3.06 -22.65 1.06
N ASP A 73 2.92 -21.68 1.96
CA ASP A 73 1.69 -20.90 2.13
C ASP A 73 1.44 -19.91 0.98
N ALA A 74 2.49 -19.51 0.26
CA ALA A 74 2.42 -18.66 -0.92
C ALA A 74 3.42 -19.10 -1.99
N GLY A 75 3.11 -18.81 -3.25
CA GLY A 75 4.04 -19.04 -4.36
C GLY A 75 5.12 -17.96 -4.48
N PRO A 76 6.09 -18.13 -5.39
CA PRO A 76 7.11 -17.11 -5.68
C PRO A 76 6.50 -15.80 -6.23
N TYR A 77 5.27 -15.85 -6.72
CA TYR A 77 4.49 -14.68 -7.17
C TYR A 77 3.68 -14.02 -6.05
N GLY A 78 3.86 -14.45 -4.79
CA GLY A 78 3.14 -13.94 -3.64
C GLY A 78 1.74 -14.53 -3.49
N ARG A 79 0.93 -13.86 -2.67
CA ARG A 79 -0.51 -14.05 -2.55
C ARG A 79 -1.23 -12.74 -2.88
#